data_AF-A0A9D6ZTE6-F1
#
_entry.id   AF-A0A9D6ZTE6-F1
#
_cell.length_a   1.000
_cell.length_b   1.000
_cell.length_c   1.000
_cell.angle_alpha   90.00
_cell.angle_beta   90.00
_cell.angle_gamma   90.00
#
_symmetry.space_group_name_H-M   'P 1'
#
loop_
_entity.id
_entity.type
_entity.pdbx_description
1 polymer ?
#
loop_
_entity_poly.entity_id
_entity_poly.type
_entity_poly.pdbx_seq_one_letter_code
_entity_poly.pdbx_strand_id
1 'polypeptide(L)'
;MIHNALNLGRRHWLLTGVAFVAAAVSISALLLHAAGWLPMYFLIDILGAPSLVLLLILGIIAARIDARVFLDRLIVGAWGGIAATLAYDAIRLLIRAGNLISFNPFQTHPAFGRLITGQPEETMLAILVGWAYHFWNGFGFGIMYTLIAGNARWVYALVWAMFLEIGWLTALPSTFQLRLNPEVVAVSFIGHGAYGVVLGLIAQRFIRA
;
A
#
# COMPACT_ATOMS: atom_id res chain seq x y z
N MET A 1 -29.43 24.03 -11.99
CA MET A 1 -28.28 23.97 -11.04
C MET A 1 -28.18 22.63 -10.31
N ILE A 2 -29.26 22.09 -9.72
CA ILE A 2 -29.23 20.81 -8.95
C ILE A 2 -28.77 19.60 -9.80
N HIS A 3 -29.19 19.50 -11.07
CA HIS A 3 -28.82 18.39 -11.94
C HIS A 3 -27.31 18.35 -12.28
N ASN A 4 -26.66 19.52 -12.38
CA ASN A 4 -25.22 19.60 -12.63
C ASN A 4 -24.40 19.21 -11.40
N ALA A 5 -24.85 19.59 -10.19
CA ALA A 5 -24.19 19.22 -8.94
C ALA A 5 -24.23 17.70 -8.68
N LEU A 6 -25.38 17.05 -8.96
CA LEU A 6 -25.52 15.60 -8.83
C LEU A 6 -24.60 14.83 -9.80
N ASN A 7 -24.42 15.33 -11.02
CA ASN A 7 -23.53 14.73 -12.02
C ASN A 7 -22.04 14.89 -11.64
N LEU A 8 -21.64 16.03 -11.07
CA LEU A 8 -20.30 16.24 -10.52
C LEU A 8 -20.01 15.32 -9.33
N GLY A 9 -20.97 15.13 -8.43
CA GLY A 9 -20.85 14.20 -7.31
C GLY A 9 -20.67 12.75 -7.78
N ARG A 10 -21.51 12.28 -8.70
CA ARG A 10 -21.41 10.92 -9.26
C ARG A 10 -20.08 10.66 -9.95
N ARG A 11 -19.55 11.63 -10.71
CA ARG A 11 -18.24 11.52 -11.38
C ARG A 11 -17.10 11.36 -10.38
N HIS A 12 -17.11 12.10 -9.28
CA HIS A 12 -16.09 11.97 -8.23
C HIS A 12 -16.10 10.60 -7.56
N TRP A 13 -17.28 10.06 -7.26
CA TRP A 13 -17.40 8.72 -6.67
C TRP A 13 -16.94 7.61 -7.62
N LEU A 14 -17.25 7.74 -8.91
CA LEU A 14 -16.75 6.81 -9.93
C LEU A 14 -15.23 6.83 -10.04
N LEU A 15 -14.62 8.02 -10.16
CA LEU A 15 -13.16 8.16 -10.21
C LEU A 15 -12.50 7.56 -8.96
N THR A 16 -13.06 7.86 -7.79
CA THR A 16 -12.59 7.35 -6.50
C THR A 16 -12.68 5.83 -6.43
N GLY A 17 -13.82 5.25 -6.81
CA GLY A 17 -14.01 3.80 -6.79
C GLY A 17 -13.07 3.07 -7.74
N VAL A 18 -12.93 3.55 -8.98
CA VAL A 18 -12.05 2.95 -9.98
C VAL A 18 -10.58 3.05 -9.52
N ALA A 19 -10.14 4.21 -9.04
CA ALA A 19 -8.79 4.39 -8.53
C ALA A 19 -8.51 3.54 -7.29
N PHE A 20 -9.48 3.41 -6.38
CA PHE A 20 -9.37 2.57 -5.20
C PHE A 20 -9.17 1.10 -5.58
N VAL A 21 -9.98 0.58 -6.51
CA VAL A 21 -9.84 -0.80 -7.00
C VAL A 21 -8.49 -1.02 -7.69
N ALA A 22 -8.05 -0.07 -8.53
CA ALA A 22 -6.75 -0.16 -9.18
C ALA A 22 -5.59 -0.15 -8.17
N ALA A 23 -5.65 0.71 -7.16
CA ALA A 23 -4.66 0.78 -6.09
C ALA A 23 -4.65 -0.47 -5.19
N ALA A 24 -5.78 -1.18 -5.09
CA ALA A 24 -5.93 -2.38 -4.28
C ALA A 24 -5.41 -3.67 -4.96
N VAL A 25 -4.96 -3.63 -6.23
CA VAL A 25 -4.55 -4.84 -6.97
C VAL A 25 -3.41 -5.58 -6.27
N SER A 26 -2.40 -4.86 -5.78
CA SER A 26 -1.24 -5.46 -5.12
C SER A 26 -1.61 -6.20 -3.84
N ILE A 27 -2.40 -5.59 -2.96
CA ILE A 27 -2.89 -6.25 -1.74
C ILE A 27 -3.88 -7.38 -2.05
N SER A 28 -4.71 -7.24 -3.09
CA SER A 28 -5.63 -8.29 -3.51
C SER A 28 -4.87 -9.55 -3.95
N ALA A 29 -3.77 -9.40 -4.69
CA ALA A 29 -2.91 -10.52 -5.08
C ALA A 29 -2.37 -11.28 -3.86
N LEU A 30 -1.94 -10.54 -2.84
CA LEU A 30 -1.44 -11.14 -1.60
C LEU A 30 -2.54 -11.82 -0.79
N LEU A 31 -3.70 -11.19 -0.59
CA LEU A 31 -4.78 -11.76 0.20
C LEU A 31 -5.37 -13.02 -0.46
N LEU A 32 -5.52 -13.02 -1.78
CA LEU A 32 -6.00 -14.19 -2.52
C LEU A 32 -4.99 -15.35 -2.47
N HIS A 33 -3.69 -15.02 -2.47
CA HIS A 33 -2.64 -16.01 -2.27
C HIS A 33 -2.66 -16.57 -0.85
N ALA A 34 -2.75 -15.70 0.17
CA ALA A 34 -2.84 -16.10 1.56
C ALA A 34 -4.07 -16.96 1.87
N ALA A 35 -5.18 -16.74 1.15
CA ALA A 35 -6.39 -17.54 1.23
C ALA A 35 -6.31 -18.88 0.47
N GLY A 36 -5.25 -19.11 -0.30
CA GLY A 36 -5.08 -20.29 -1.14
C GLY A 36 -5.97 -20.30 -2.39
N TRP A 37 -6.55 -19.16 -2.78
CA TRP A 37 -7.48 -19.07 -3.91
C TRP A 37 -6.78 -18.87 -5.24
N LEU A 38 -5.75 -18.01 -5.29
CA LEU A 38 -4.96 -17.75 -6.50
C LEU A 38 -3.49 -17.56 -6.15
N PRO A 39 -2.54 -18.03 -6.97
CA PRO A 39 -1.14 -17.72 -6.75
C PRO A 39 -0.90 -16.22 -6.99
N MET A 40 0.06 -15.66 -6.26
CA MET A 40 0.31 -14.22 -6.24
C MET A 40 0.64 -13.64 -7.62
N TYR A 41 1.43 -14.38 -8.43
CA TYR A 41 1.79 -13.95 -9.78
C TYR A 41 0.58 -13.76 -10.71
N PHE A 42 -0.51 -14.51 -10.51
CA PHE A 42 -1.65 -14.51 -11.44
C PHE A 42 -2.29 -13.12 -11.58
N LEU A 43 -2.60 -12.46 -10.46
CA LEU A 43 -3.16 -11.10 -10.51
C LEU A 43 -2.12 -10.06 -10.93
N ILE A 44 -0.85 -10.26 -10.59
CA ILE A 44 0.21 -9.32 -10.91
C ILE A 44 0.50 -9.30 -12.41
N ASP A 45 0.57 -10.47 -13.05
CA ASP A 45 0.82 -10.59 -14.49
C ASP A 45 -0.33 -10.00 -15.32
N ILE A 46 -1.57 -10.19 -14.87
CA ILE A 46 -2.77 -9.76 -15.61
C ILE A 46 -3.10 -8.29 -15.32
N LEU A 47 -3.07 -7.88 -14.05
CA LEU A 47 -3.60 -6.59 -13.61
C LEU A 47 -2.53 -5.63 -13.07
N GLY A 48 -1.29 -6.06 -12.86
CA GLY A 48 -0.25 -5.21 -12.27
C GLY A 48 0.03 -3.96 -13.10
N ALA A 49 0.58 -4.15 -14.32
CA ALA A 49 0.81 -3.02 -15.21
C ALA A 49 -0.48 -2.27 -15.60
N PRO A 50 -1.59 -2.95 -15.96
CA PRO A 50 -2.84 -2.24 -16.27
C PRO A 50 -3.38 -1.36 -15.14
N SER A 51 -3.26 -1.79 -13.88
CA SER A 51 -3.72 -0.98 -12.74
C SER A 51 -2.93 0.31 -12.55
N LEU A 52 -1.60 0.25 -12.70
CA LEU A 52 -0.71 1.41 -12.63
C LEU A 52 -0.95 2.37 -13.79
N VAL A 53 -1.11 1.83 -15.00
CA VAL A 53 -1.47 2.63 -16.19
C VAL A 53 -2.82 3.30 -16.00
N LEU A 54 -3.81 2.59 -15.43
CA LEU A 54 -5.12 3.15 -15.15
C LEU A 54 -5.04 4.30 -14.12
N LEU A 55 -4.28 4.16 -13.03
CA LEU A 55 -4.07 5.24 -12.07
C LEU A 55 -3.45 6.49 -12.73
N LEU A 56 -2.47 6.30 -13.61
CA LEU A 56 -1.88 7.39 -14.38
C LEU A 56 -2.92 8.07 -15.29
N ILE A 57 -3.69 7.28 -16.04
CA ILE A 57 -4.76 7.80 -16.91
C ILE A 57 -5.79 8.59 -16.09
N LEU A 58 -6.21 8.07 -14.93
CA LEU A 58 -7.15 8.77 -14.05
C LEU A 58 -6.59 10.10 -13.55
N GLY A 59 -5.29 10.16 -13.22
CA GLY A 59 -4.61 11.41 -12.89
C GLY A 59 -4.63 12.43 -14.03
N ILE A 60 -4.33 11.98 -15.26
CA ILE A 60 -4.37 12.84 -16.47
C ILE A 60 -5.79 13.34 -16.74
N ILE A 61 -6.78 12.46 -16.66
CA ILE A 61 -8.20 12.83 -16.85
C ILE A 61 -8.61 13.85 -15.78
N ALA A 62 -8.28 13.59 -14.51
CA ALA A 62 -8.61 14.49 -13.42
C ALA A 62 -8.02 15.90 -13.61
N ALA A 63 -6.78 15.99 -14.08
CA ALA A 63 -6.16 17.27 -14.43
C ALA A 63 -6.90 18.00 -15.57
N ARG A 64 -7.37 17.27 -16.59
CA ARG A 64 -8.09 17.85 -17.74
C ARG A 64 -9.50 18.33 -17.41
N ILE A 65 -10.16 17.72 -16.43
CA ILE A 65 -11.53 18.09 -16.02
C ILE A 65 -11.55 18.94 -14.74
N ASP A 66 -10.40 19.45 -14.30
CA ASP A 66 -10.21 20.26 -13.09
C ASP A 66 -10.75 19.60 -11.80
N ALA A 67 -10.65 18.26 -11.70
CA ALA A 67 -11.02 17.49 -10.51
C ALA A 67 -9.91 17.56 -9.45
N ARG A 68 -9.59 18.77 -8.98
CA ARG A 68 -8.44 19.06 -8.11
C ARG A 68 -8.42 18.24 -6.83
N VAL A 69 -9.56 18.08 -6.16
CA VAL A 69 -9.65 17.33 -4.90
C VAL A 69 -9.25 15.86 -5.11
N PHE A 70 -9.72 15.23 -6.19
CA PHE A 70 -9.35 13.85 -6.51
C PHE A 70 -7.86 13.76 -6.90
N LEU A 71 -7.38 14.69 -7.73
CA LEU A 71 -5.99 14.69 -8.18
C LEU A 71 -5.01 14.88 -7.01
N ASP A 72 -5.29 15.81 -6.10
CA ASP A 72 -4.49 16.05 -4.89
C ASP A 72 -4.44 14.79 -4.02
N ARG A 73 -5.58 14.12 -3.80
CA ARG A 73 -5.64 12.87 -3.05
C ARG A 73 -4.83 11.77 -3.72
N LEU A 74 -4.94 11.62 -5.04
CA LEU A 74 -4.22 10.61 -5.82
C LEU A 74 -2.70 10.84 -5.75
N ILE A 75 -2.24 12.07 -6.01
CA ILE A 75 -0.81 12.41 -6.01
C ILE A 75 -0.23 12.32 -4.60
N VAL A 76 -0.89 12.93 -3.59
CA VAL A 76 -0.41 12.90 -2.21
C VAL A 76 -0.44 11.49 -1.64
N GLY A 77 -1.43 10.68 -1.98
CA GLY A 77 -1.48 9.27 -1.62
C GLY A 77 -0.31 8.47 -2.22
N ALA A 78 -0.01 8.68 -3.49
CA ALA A 78 1.07 8.01 -4.20
C ALA A 78 2.44 8.25 -3.54
N TRP A 79 2.87 9.51 -3.45
CA TRP A 79 4.20 9.80 -2.89
C TRP A 79 4.22 9.67 -1.36
N GLY A 80 3.10 9.97 -0.69
CA GLY A 80 2.94 9.80 0.76
C GLY A 80 3.04 8.34 1.18
N GLY A 81 2.46 7.43 0.40
CA GLY A 81 2.59 5.98 0.59
C GLY A 81 4.03 5.50 0.45
N ILE A 82 4.77 6.00 -0.55
CA ILE A 82 6.20 5.70 -0.71
C ILE A 82 7.01 6.22 0.49
N ALA A 83 6.82 7.48 0.88
CA ALA A 83 7.52 8.08 2.03
C ALA A 83 7.21 7.33 3.34
N ALA A 84 5.96 6.94 3.55
CA ALA A 84 5.54 6.14 4.69
C ALA A 84 6.17 4.73 4.69
N THR A 85 6.35 4.13 3.51
CA THR A 85 7.04 2.83 3.35
C THR A 85 8.53 2.94 3.69
N LEU A 86 9.18 4.02 3.27
CA LEU A 86 10.56 4.31 3.67
C LEU A 86 10.68 4.49 5.19
N ALA A 87 9.72 5.16 5.83
CA ALA A 87 9.71 5.31 7.28
C ALA A 87 9.48 3.96 8.00
N TYR A 88 8.58 3.13 7.47
CA TYR A 88 8.34 1.76 7.91
C TYR A 88 9.62 0.92 7.87
N ASP A 89 10.38 0.98 6.76
CA ASP A 89 11.62 0.22 6.64
C ASP A 89 12.76 0.82 7.48
N ALA A 90 12.85 2.15 7.56
CA ALA A 90 13.86 2.83 8.37
C ALA A 90 13.73 2.45 9.85
N ILE A 91 12.52 2.43 10.42
CA ILE A 91 12.36 2.05 11.84
C ILE A 91 12.74 0.59 12.07
N ARG A 92 12.41 -0.31 11.14
CA ARG A 92 12.79 -1.74 11.22
C ARG A 92 14.29 -1.94 11.10
N LEU A 93 14.95 -1.13 10.26
CA LEU A 93 16.41 -1.11 10.15
C LEU A 93 17.05 -0.65 11.46
N LEU A 94 16.53 0.42 12.07
CA LEU A 94 17.04 0.92 13.36
C LEU A 94 16.86 -0.11 14.48
N ILE A 95 15.72 -0.79 14.55
CA ILE A 95 15.47 -1.87 15.52
C ILE A 95 16.49 -3.01 15.32
N ARG A 96 16.73 -3.42 14.07
CA ARG A 96 17.74 -4.45 13.75
C ARG A 96 19.15 -4.01 14.12
N ALA A 97 19.55 -2.79 13.74
CA ALA A 97 20.86 -2.23 14.04
C ALA A 97 21.11 -2.08 15.55
N GLY A 98 20.05 -1.83 16.33
CA GLY A 98 20.08 -1.81 17.79
C GLY A 98 20.15 -3.19 18.46
N ASN A 99 20.22 -4.28 17.69
CA ASN A 99 20.18 -5.66 18.19
C ASN A 99 18.95 -5.97 19.08
N LEU A 100 17.83 -5.30 18.83
CA LEU A 100 16.59 -5.49 19.59
C LEU A 100 15.79 -6.72 19.13
N ILE A 101 16.20 -7.33 18.02
CA ILE A 101 15.53 -8.49 17.41
C ILE A 101 16.53 -9.52 16.91
N SER A 102 16.14 -10.79 17.01
CA SER A 102 16.97 -11.92 16.61
C SER A 102 16.95 -12.20 15.10
N PHE A 103 15.90 -11.78 14.39
CA PHE A 103 15.66 -12.11 12.99
C PHE A 103 15.94 -10.94 12.03
N ASN A 104 15.99 -11.23 10.72
CA ASN A 104 16.05 -10.21 9.68
C ASN A 104 14.64 -9.71 9.35
N PRO A 105 14.29 -8.43 9.66
CA PRO A 105 12.96 -7.94 9.36
C PRO A 105 12.70 -7.83 7.85
N PHE A 106 13.74 -7.80 7.01
CA PHE A 106 13.59 -7.64 5.56
C PHE A 106 13.41 -8.95 4.80
N GLN A 107 13.35 -10.11 5.47
CA GLN A 107 13.22 -11.42 4.80
C GLN A 107 11.93 -11.58 3.98
N THR A 108 10.89 -10.80 4.27
CA THR A 108 9.61 -10.86 3.54
C THR A 108 9.70 -10.29 2.13
N HIS A 109 10.64 -9.39 1.84
CA HIS A 109 10.74 -8.75 0.53
C HIS A 109 11.15 -9.77 -0.55
N PRO A 110 12.29 -10.48 -0.42
CA PRO A 110 12.66 -11.49 -1.40
C PRO A 110 11.64 -12.64 -1.49
N ALA A 111 10.95 -12.95 -0.39
CA ALA A 111 9.86 -13.92 -0.40
C ALA A 111 8.70 -13.52 -1.33
N PHE A 112 8.27 -12.24 -1.34
CA PHE A 112 7.34 -11.75 -2.35
C PHE A 112 7.89 -11.93 -3.77
N GLY A 113 9.17 -11.64 -3.96
CA GLY A 113 9.86 -11.86 -5.22
C GLY A 113 9.78 -13.29 -5.71
N ARG A 114 10.03 -14.26 -4.83
CA ARG A 114 9.89 -15.69 -5.14
C ARG A 114 8.45 -16.04 -5.51
N LEU A 115 7.46 -15.53 -4.78
CA LEU A 115 6.04 -15.79 -5.06
C LEU A 115 5.58 -15.24 -6.42
N ILE A 116 6.22 -14.17 -6.90
CA ILE A 116 5.91 -13.53 -8.17
C ILE A 116 6.70 -14.15 -9.33
N THR A 117 7.99 -14.40 -9.14
CA THR A 117 8.93 -14.77 -10.22
C THR A 117 9.19 -16.27 -10.31
N GLY A 118 8.86 -17.03 -9.26
CA GLY A 118 9.24 -18.44 -9.11
C GLY A 118 10.73 -18.67 -8.85
N GLN A 119 11.55 -17.62 -8.73
CA GLN A 119 12.99 -17.74 -8.51
C GLN A 119 13.34 -17.88 -7.01
N PRO A 120 14.48 -18.50 -6.66
CA PRO A 120 15.00 -18.50 -5.28
C PRO A 120 15.15 -17.09 -4.70
N GLU A 121 14.97 -16.95 -3.39
CA GLU A 121 14.96 -15.67 -2.67
C GLU A 121 16.32 -14.94 -2.72
N GLU A 122 17.40 -15.67 -2.95
CA GLU A 122 18.76 -15.15 -3.05
C GLU A 122 19.06 -14.55 -4.44
N THR A 123 18.19 -14.80 -5.43
CA THR A 123 18.40 -14.27 -6.78
C THR A 123 18.13 -12.77 -6.84
N MET A 124 18.94 -12.06 -7.63
CA MET A 124 18.74 -10.62 -7.86
C MET A 124 17.33 -10.29 -8.37
N LEU A 125 16.77 -11.16 -9.21
CA LEU A 125 15.42 -10.97 -9.75
C LEU A 125 14.36 -11.04 -8.64
N ALA A 126 14.40 -12.05 -7.77
CA ALA A 126 13.48 -12.15 -6.64
C ALA A 126 13.64 -10.94 -5.69
N ILE A 127 14.88 -10.55 -5.37
CA ILE A 127 15.14 -9.39 -4.51
C ILE A 127 14.52 -8.12 -5.12
N LEU A 128 14.82 -7.80 -6.38
CA LEU A 128 14.32 -6.57 -7.02
C LEU A 128 12.81 -6.55 -7.17
N VAL A 129 12.20 -7.65 -7.63
CA VAL A 129 10.74 -7.75 -7.79
C VAL A 129 10.03 -7.69 -6.44
N GLY A 130 10.58 -8.33 -5.42
CA GLY A 130 10.06 -8.30 -4.06
C GLY A 130 10.06 -6.90 -3.45
N TRP A 131 11.16 -6.16 -3.60
CA TRP A 131 11.23 -4.76 -3.18
C TRP A 131 10.28 -3.86 -3.99
N ALA A 132 10.22 -4.02 -5.31
CA ALA A 132 9.31 -3.26 -6.16
C ALA A 132 7.85 -3.48 -5.74
N TYR A 133 7.47 -4.74 -5.48
CA TYR A 133 6.14 -5.10 -4.99
C TYR A 133 5.84 -4.50 -3.61
N HIS A 134 6.79 -4.52 -2.67
CA HIS A 134 6.63 -3.89 -1.34
C HIS A 134 6.35 -2.39 -1.45
N PHE A 135 7.11 -1.66 -2.25
CA PHE A 135 6.85 -0.24 -2.48
C PHE A 135 5.54 0.00 -3.23
N TRP A 136 5.15 -0.89 -4.14
CA TRP A 136 3.85 -0.80 -4.82
C TRP A 136 2.68 -1.03 -3.85
N ASN A 137 2.80 -1.94 -2.88
CA ASN A 137 1.83 -2.08 -1.77
C ASN A 137 1.70 -0.78 -0.99
N GLY A 138 2.82 -0.23 -0.54
CA GLY A 138 2.85 1.02 0.20
C GLY A 138 2.26 2.21 -0.57
N PHE A 139 2.55 2.31 -1.86
CA PHE A 139 1.94 3.26 -2.79
C PHE A 139 0.42 3.09 -2.90
N GLY A 140 -0.04 1.85 -3.09
CA GLY A 140 -1.47 1.52 -3.21
C GLY A 140 -2.24 1.87 -1.93
N PHE A 141 -1.72 1.50 -0.77
CA PHE A 141 -2.30 1.82 0.54
C PHE A 141 -2.38 3.33 0.78
N GLY A 142 -1.36 4.08 0.37
CA GLY A 142 -1.36 5.54 0.46
C GLY A 142 -2.49 6.16 -0.35
N ILE A 143 -2.65 5.73 -1.61
CA ILE A 143 -3.75 6.17 -2.48
C ILE A 143 -5.12 5.78 -1.90
N MET A 144 -5.29 4.53 -1.48
CA MET A 144 -6.54 4.04 -0.92
C MET A 144 -6.97 4.88 0.30
N TYR A 145 -6.03 5.17 1.20
CA TYR A 145 -6.28 6.01 2.36
C TYR A 145 -6.68 7.44 1.97
N THR A 146 -5.89 8.12 1.13
CA THR A 146 -6.14 9.53 0.81
C THR A 146 -7.40 9.72 -0.02
N LEU A 147 -7.78 8.76 -0.85
CA LEU A 147 -9.04 8.77 -1.57
C LEU A 147 -10.25 8.79 -0.64
N ILE A 148 -10.21 8.00 0.44
CA ILE A 148 -11.30 7.89 1.43
C ILE A 148 -11.25 9.05 2.44
N ALA A 149 -10.10 9.25 3.07
CA ALA A 149 -9.95 10.12 4.23
C ALA A 149 -9.52 11.56 3.89
N GLY A 150 -8.95 11.80 2.71
CA GLY A 150 -8.46 13.12 2.31
C GLY A 150 -7.44 13.69 3.30
N ASN A 151 -7.68 14.93 3.75
CA ASN A 151 -6.82 15.66 4.69
C ASN A 151 -7.20 15.42 6.18
N ALA A 152 -7.80 14.27 6.50
CA ALA A 152 -8.14 13.92 7.87
C ALA A 152 -6.93 13.99 8.82
N ARG A 153 -7.20 14.10 10.13
CA ARG A 153 -6.15 14.12 11.16
C ARG A 153 -5.28 12.87 11.04
N TRP A 154 -3.97 12.99 11.27
CA TRP A 154 -3.01 11.89 11.10
C TRP A 154 -3.39 10.59 11.83
N VAL A 155 -4.13 10.68 12.94
CA VAL A 155 -4.63 9.53 13.71
C VAL A 155 -5.48 8.59 12.84
N TYR A 156 -6.20 9.09 11.83
CA TYR A 156 -6.98 8.26 10.91
C TYR A 156 -6.07 7.37 10.05
N ALA A 157 -4.92 7.88 9.60
CA ALA A 157 -3.93 7.08 8.89
C ALA A 157 -3.24 6.06 9.80
N LEU A 158 -3.07 6.38 11.09
CA LEU A 158 -2.60 5.41 12.08
C LEU A 158 -3.60 4.25 12.23
N VAL A 159 -4.90 4.56 12.42
CA VAL A 159 -5.96 3.54 12.50
C VAL A 159 -6.02 2.71 11.21
N TRP A 160 -5.91 3.36 10.04
CA TRP A 160 -5.80 2.68 8.76
C TRP A 160 -4.62 1.71 8.70
N ALA A 161 -3.43 2.13 9.13
CA ALA A 161 -2.25 1.27 9.13
C ALA A 161 -2.38 0.10 10.13
N MET A 162 -3.05 0.29 11.27
CA MET A 162 -3.35 -0.80 12.21
C MET A 162 -4.35 -1.80 11.63
N PHE A 163 -5.33 -1.33 10.84
CA PHE A 163 -6.22 -2.22 10.11
C PHE A 163 -5.45 -3.07 9.08
N LEU A 164 -4.53 -2.45 8.33
CA LEU A 164 -3.66 -3.17 7.38
C LEU A 164 -2.77 -4.19 8.10
N GLU A 165 -2.20 -3.83 9.26
CA GLU A 165 -1.38 -4.72 10.08
C GLU A 165 -2.16 -5.96 10.55
N ILE A 166 -3.41 -5.80 10.97
CA ILE A 166 -4.26 -6.94 11.35
C ILE A 166 -4.46 -7.87 10.14
N GLY A 167 -4.74 -7.31 8.97
CA GLY A 167 -4.84 -8.08 7.72
C GLY A 167 -3.53 -8.81 7.39
N TRP A 168 -2.41 -8.13 7.55
CA TRP A 168 -1.07 -8.68 7.31
C TRP A 168 -0.74 -9.83 8.26
N LEU A 169 -0.90 -9.64 9.56
CA LEU A 169 -0.64 -10.68 10.56
C LEU A 169 -1.57 -11.89 10.41
N THR A 170 -2.77 -11.69 9.85
CA THR A 170 -3.68 -12.79 9.52
C THR A 170 -3.19 -13.57 8.29
N ALA A 171 -2.65 -12.89 7.28
CA ALA A 171 -2.13 -13.48 6.05
C ALA A 171 -0.72 -14.08 6.18
N LEU A 172 0.08 -13.60 7.13
CA LEU A 172 1.50 -13.94 7.26
C LEU A 172 1.76 -15.44 7.45
N PRO A 173 1.05 -16.17 8.34
CA PRO A 173 1.34 -17.58 8.58
C PRO A 173 1.05 -18.45 7.36
N SER A 174 -0.02 -18.18 6.62
CA SER A 174 -0.35 -18.95 5.41
C SER A 174 0.55 -18.59 4.22
N THR A 175 0.96 -17.33 4.11
CA THR A 175 1.79 -16.85 3.00
C THR A 175 3.23 -17.34 3.09
N PHE A 176 3.81 -17.38 4.29
CA PHE A 176 5.24 -17.68 4.47
C PHE A 176 5.54 -18.86 5.40
N GLN A 177 4.52 -19.55 5.92
CA GLN A 177 4.69 -20.63 6.90
C GLN A 177 5.47 -20.19 8.16
N LEU A 178 5.43 -18.88 8.46
CA LEU A 178 6.11 -18.29 9.61
C LEU A 178 5.25 -18.45 10.87
N ARG A 179 5.91 -18.79 11.99
CA ARG A 179 5.28 -18.75 13.30
C ARG A 179 5.31 -17.32 13.83
N LEU A 180 4.15 -16.81 14.22
CA LEU A 180 4.07 -15.55 14.93
C LEU A 180 4.76 -15.70 16.28
N ASN A 181 5.71 -14.81 16.56
CA ASN A 181 6.33 -14.66 17.86
C ASN A 181 6.19 -13.19 18.30
N PRO A 182 6.36 -12.89 19.60
CA PRO A 182 6.20 -11.53 20.11
C PRO A 182 7.12 -10.50 19.44
N GLU A 183 8.35 -10.86 19.06
CA GLU A 183 9.27 -9.95 18.36
C GLU A 183 8.73 -9.56 16.98
N VAL A 184 8.29 -10.55 16.18
CA VAL A 184 7.72 -10.33 14.84
C VAL A 184 6.49 -9.44 14.92
N VAL A 185 5.59 -9.73 15.85
CA VAL A 185 4.37 -8.94 16.07
C VAL A 185 4.73 -7.50 16.46
N ALA A 186 5.62 -7.31 17.45
CA ALA A 186 6.00 -5.98 17.91
C ALA A 186 6.65 -5.14 16.80
N VAL A 187 7.60 -5.70 16.06
CA VAL A 187 8.27 -5.02 14.94
C VAL A 187 7.27 -4.64 13.86
N SER A 188 6.32 -5.52 13.55
CA SER A 188 5.33 -5.31 12.51
C SER A 188 4.35 -4.18 12.89
N PHE A 189 3.87 -4.16 14.14
CA PHE A 189 3.06 -3.06 14.68
C PHE A 189 3.83 -1.73 14.72
N ILE A 190 5.09 -1.72 15.16
CA ILE A 190 5.91 -0.49 15.18
C ILE A 190 6.13 0.04 13.77
N GLY A 191 6.44 -0.85 12.82
CA GLY A 191 6.59 -0.50 11.40
C GLY A 191 5.32 0.16 10.87
N HIS A 192 4.17 -0.50 10.98
CA HIS A 192 2.90 0.05 10.49
C HIS A 192 2.46 1.30 11.25
N GLY A 193 2.83 1.43 12.52
CA GLY A 193 2.66 2.66 13.28
C GLY A 193 3.43 3.83 12.64
N ALA A 194 4.70 3.62 12.29
CA ALA A 194 5.51 4.61 11.59
C ALA A 194 4.93 4.95 10.21
N TYR A 195 4.50 3.94 9.44
CA TYR A 195 3.81 4.12 8.16
C TYR A 195 2.58 5.03 8.32
N GLY A 196 1.68 4.70 9.23
CA GLY A 196 0.43 5.42 9.44
C GLY A 196 0.67 6.86 9.90
N VAL A 197 1.60 7.09 10.82
CA VAL A 197 1.96 8.45 11.28
C VAL A 197 2.47 9.30 10.12
N VAL A 198 3.44 8.79 9.34
CA VAL A 198 4.05 9.56 8.24
C VAL A 198 3.04 9.84 7.13
N LEU A 199 2.27 8.82 6.70
CA LEU A 199 1.22 9.00 5.71
C LEU A 199 0.17 10.02 6.18
N GLY A 200 -0.23 9.94 7.44
CA GLY A 200 -1.22 10.84 8.03
C GLY A 200 -0.76 12.29 8.09
N LEU A 201 0.48 12.53 8.52
CA LEU A 201 1.06 13.88 8.56
C LEU A 201 1.20 14.48 7.15
N ILE A 202 1.62 13.67 6.17
CA ILE A 202 1.71 14.07 4.77
C ILE A 202 0.33 14.43 4.22
N ALA A 203 -0.65 13.54 4.36
CA ALA A 203 -2.01 13.74 3.86
C ALA A 203 -2.64 14.98 4.49
N GLN A 204 -2.54 15.14 5.81
CA GLN A 204 -3.08 16.28 6.55
C GLN A 204 -2.42 17.61 6.12
N ARG A 205 -1.13 17.59 5.76
CA ARG A 205 -0.38 18.80 5.38
C ARG A 205 -0.60 19.22 3.93
N PHE A 206 -0.68 18.26 3.02
CA PHE A 206 -0.57 18.53 1.58
C PHE A 206 -1.87 18.38 0.80
N ILE A 207 -2.88 17.67 1.32
CA ILE A 207 -4.21 17.60 0.68
C ILE A 207 -5.00 18.85 1.05
N ARG A 208 -5.52 19.55 0.03
CA ARG A 208 -6.39 20.70 0.19
C ARG A 208 -7.85 20.23 0.29
N ALA A 209 -8.58 20.76 1.27
CA ALA A 209 -10.02 20.55 1.43
C ALA A 209 -10.82 21.47 0.48
#